data_AF-A0A2W4LER2-F1
#
_entry.id   AF-A0A2W4LER2-F1
#
_cell.length_a   1.000
_cell.length_b   1.000
_cell.length_c   1.000
_cell.angle_alpha   90.00
_cell.angle_beta   90.00
_cell.angle_gamma   90.00
#
_symmetry.space_group_name_H-M   'P 1'
#
loop_
_entity.id
_entity.type
_entity.pdbx_description
1 polymer ?
#
loop_
_entity_poly.entity_id
_entity_poly.type
_entity_poly.pdbx_seq_one_letter_code
_entity_poly.pdbx_strand_id
1 'polypeptide(L)'
;MLGRAAAVGSATGSYLRPVEMETAEQAGCRAPGRPGDAAWYARSSVNLPNAITSIRLALVPVFAWLHLTDRPFSAMVVFTVAALSDGIDGLLARLFDQRTRLGAILDPIADKLLVATSLVLLVVSGTLPPWLFLTALLRDAAVGSLGLASRLKGRWLEVEPTRISKYATFTVMATVFLALGYRAGVGGPEVVPYLRVVAIVAAQCLLVASLQYGHRLFGLLRA
;
A
#
# COMPACT_ATOMS: atom_id res chain seq x y z
N MET A 1 -55.58 -54.93 11.01
CA MET A 1 -55.56 -53.46 11.24
C MET A 1 -54.23 -53.09 11.88
N LEU A 2 -53.66 -51.95 11.43
CA LEU A 2 -52.47 -51.25 11.93
C LEU A 2 -51.10 -51.85 11.56
N GLY A 3 -50.59 -51.38 10.42
CA GLY A 3 -49.15 -51.29 10.17
C GLY A 3 -48.61 -49.95 10.64
N ARG A 4 -47.48 -49.96 11.36
CA ARG A 4 -46.53 -48.85 11.51
C ARG A 4 -45.23 -49.32 12.21
N ALA A 5 -44.13 -49.32 11.47
CA ALA A 5 -42.74 -49.15 11.91
C ALA A 5 -41.91 -49.01 10.62
N ALA A 6 -41.59 -47.81 10.12
CA ALA A 6 -40.59 -46.86 10.59
C ALA A 6 -39.13 -47.36 10.48
N ALA A 7 -38.48 -46.87 9.41
CA ALA A 7 -37.10 -46.43 9.28
C ALA A 7 -35.95 -47.44 9.50
N VAL A 8 -35.22 -47.76 8.42
CA VAL A 8 -33.78 -47.45 8.23
C VAL A 8 -33.53 -47.45 6.72
N GLY A 9 -33.04 -46.35 6.15
CA GLY A 9 -32.71 -46.23 4.73
C GLY A 9 -31.57 -45.25 4.52
N SER A 10 -30.39 -45.81 4.32
CA SER A 10 -29.09 -45.17 4.18
C SER A 10 -29.03 -44.12 3.07
N ALA A 11 -28.42 -42.98 3.38
CA ALA A 11 -28.04 -41.94 2.45
C ALA A 11 -26.77 -42.30 1.67
N THR A 12 -26.86 -42.47 0.35
CA THR A 12 -25.68 -42.39 -0.53
C THR A 12 -26.07 -42.02 -1.96
N GLY A 13 -25.47 -40.92 -2.46
CA GLY A 13 -25.11 -40.75 -3.88
C GLY A 13 -26.23 -40.44 -4.87
N SER A 14 -26.62 -39.18 -4.96
CA SER A 14 -27.33 -38.63 -6.12
C SER A 14 -26.45 -37.56 -6.80
N TYR A 15 -26.61 -37.42 -8.12
CA TYR A 15 -25.96 -36.48 -9.06
C TYR A 15 -24.95 -37.06 -10.05
N LEU A 16 -25.42 -37.93 -10.95
CA LEU A 16 -24.95 -37.93 -12.34
C LEU A 16 -26.14 -38.27 -13.26
N ARG A 17 -26.67 -37.27 -13.97
CA ARG A 17 -27.42 -37.48 -15.23
C ARG A 17 -26.59 -36.89 -16.38
N PRO A 18 -26.53 -37.56 -17.54
CA PRO A 18 -25.82 -37.05 -18.71
C PRO A 18 -26.60 -35.89 -19.31
N VAL A 19 -25.92 -34.79 -19.64
CA VAL A 19 -26.51 -33.69 -20.41
C VAL A 19 -26.31 -34.02 -21.88
N GLU A 20 -27.42 -34.38 -22.54
CA GLU A 20 -27.55 -34.50 -23.98
C GLU A 20 -27.03 -33.23 -24.67
N MET A 21 -26.09 -33.43 -25.59
CA MET A 21 -25.62 -32.43 -26.54
C MET A 21 -26.59 -32.46 -27.72
N GLU A 22 -27.64 -31.65 -27.66
CA GLU A 22 -28.50 -31.42 -28.82
C GLU A 22 -28.86 -29.94 -28.95
N THR A 23 -28.43 -29.40 -30.08
CA THR A 23 -28.90 -28.21 -30.81
C THR A 23 -28.87 -26.84 -30.10
N ALA A 24 -27.83 -26.09 -30.48
CA ALA A 24 -27.92 -24.65 -30.68
C ALA A 24 -29.19 -24.28 -31.47
N GLU A 25 -29.87 -23.20 -31.08
CA GLU A 25 -30.08 -21.99 -31.94
C GLU A 25 -31.22 -21.05 -31.48
N GLN A 26 -32.08 -21.33 -30.46
CA GLN A 26 -33.35 -20.54 -30.34
C GLN A 26 -33.85 -20.06 -28.98
N ALA A 27 -33.01 -19.78 -27.97
CA ALA A 27 -33.48 -19.08 -26.76
C ALA A 27 -32.57 -17.91 -26.37
N GLY A 28 -33.06 -16.68 -26.57
CA GLY A 28 -32.42 -15.42 -26.19
C GLY A 28 -32.26 -15.22 -24.68
N CYS A 29 -31.43 -16.03 -24.03
CA CYS A 29 -31.03 -15.87 -22.63
C CYS A 29 -29.60 -15.33 -22.56
N ARG A 30 -29.49 -14.01 -22.36
CA ARG A 30 -28.27 -13.36 -21.89
C ARG A 30 -27.84 -14.01 -20.57
N ALA A 31 -26.64 -14.57 -20.51
CA ALA A 31 -26.08 -15.13 -19.28
C ALA A 31 -26.15 -14.10 -18.13
N PRO A 32 -26.52 -14.51 -16.89
CA PRO A 32 -26.54 -13.59 -15.76
C PRO A 32 -25.10 -13.20 -15.43
N GLY A 33 -24.81 -11.90 -15.56
CA GLY A 33 -23.54 -11.31 -15.15
C GLY A 33 -23.29 -11.57 -13.67
N ARG A 34 -22.02 -11.82 -13.30
CA ARG A 34 -21.57 -12.02 -11.93
C ARG A 34 -22.13 -10.93 -11.00
N PRO A 35 -22.77 -11.29 -9.88
CA PRO A 35 -23.18 -10.33 -8.87
C PRO A 35 -21.93 -9.85 -8.12
N GLY A 36 -21.33 -8.77 -8.60
CA GLY A 36 -20.13 -8.21 -7.98
C GLY A 36 -19.45 -7.10 -8.77
N ASP A 37 -19.72 -6.98 -10.08
CA ASP A 37 -18.77 -6.26 -10.94
C ASP A 37 -19.32 -4.90 -11.43
N ALA A 38 -20.64 -4.71 -11.45
CA ALA A 38 -21.27 -3.54 -12.07
C ALA A 38 -21.70 -2.44 -11.07
N ALA A 39 -21.90 -2.77 -9.79
CA ALA A 39 -22.34 -1.81 -8.77
C ALA A 39 -21.20 -0.90 -8.25
N TRP A 40 -19.94 -1.35 -8.30
CA TRP A 40 -18.78 -0.55 -7.91
C TRP A 40 -18.44 0.59 -8.89
N TYR A 41 -19.02 0.56 -10.10
CA TYR A 41 -18.70 1.51 -11.18
C TYR A 41 -19.66 2.70 -11.26
N ALA A 42 -20.61 2.82 -10.34
CA ALA A 42 -21.54 3.95 -10.33
C ALA A 42 -20.82 5.24 -9.92
N ARG A 43 -20.27 5.93 -10.93
CA ARG A 43 -20.05 7.38 -11.05
C ARG A 43 -20.22 8.16 -9.73
N SER A 44 -19.14 8.35 -8.98
CA SER A 44 -19.04 9.44 -8.01
C SER A 44 -18.14 10.53 -8.59
N SER A 45 -18.76 11.49 -9.28
CA SER A 45 -18.12 12.67 -9.89
C SER A 45 -17.83 13.79 -8.88
N VAL A 46 -17.64 13.46 -7.59
CA VAL A 46 -17.27 14.44 -6.55
C VAL A 46 -16.09 13.89 -5.77
N ASN A 47 -15.04 14.69 -5.75
CA ASN A 47 -13.64 14.30 -5.77
C ASN A 47 -12.95 14.58 -4.44
N LEU A 48 -13.58 14.34 -3.28
CA LEU A 48 -12.93 14.71 -2.01
C LEU A 48 -11.59 13.95 -1.82
N PRO A 49 -11.51 12.62 -2.02
CA PRO A 49 -10.22 11.91 -1.94
C PRO A 49 -9.25 12.28 -3.07
N ASN A 50 -9.78 12.61 -4.25
CA ASN A 50 -8.96 12.97 -5.41
C ASN A 50 -8.37 14.38 -5.27
N ALA A 51 -9.10 15.32 -4.65
CA ALA A 51 -8.62 16.67 -4.37
C ALA A 51 -7.47 16.64 -3.36
N ILE A 52 -7.58 15.83 -2.29
CA ILE A 52 -6.57 15.82 -1.24
C ILE A 52 -5.30 15.09 -1.71
N THR A 53 -5.43 13.99 -2.47
CA THR A 53 -4.27 13.36 -3.13
C THR A 53 -3.61 14.27 -4.16
N SER A 54 -4.38 15.06 -4.92
CA SER A 54 -3.85 16.06 -5.86
C SER A 54 -3.12 17.20 -5.13
N ILE A 55 -3.69 17.69 -4.03
CA ILE A 55 -3.05 18.70 -3.16
C ILE A 55 -1.75 18.13 -2.59
N ARG A 56 -1.73 16.87 -2.12
CA ARG A 56 -0.52 16.20 -1.63
C ARG A 56 0.55 16.13 -2.71
N LEU A 57 0.18 15.75 -3.93
CA LEU A 57 1.09 15.70 -5.06
C LEU A 57 1.65 17.09 -5.41
N ALA A 58 0.85 18.15 -5.29
CA ALA A 58 1.31 19.53 -5.44
C ALA A 58 2.19 20.01 -4.27
N LEU A 59 1.98 19.50 -3.05
CA LEU A 59 2.80 19.82 -1.88
C LEU A 59 4.21 19.21 -1.95
N VAL A 60 4.41 18.09 -2.64
CA VAL A 60 5.74 17.46 -2.82
C VAL A 60 6.77 18.40 -3.46
N PRO A 61 6.54 19.01 -4.63
CA PRO A 61 7.49 19.96 -5.22
C PRO A 61 7.63 21.24 -4.39
N VAL A 62 6.56 21.69 -3.72
CA VAL A 62 6.63 22.85 -2.80
C VAL A 62 7.55 22.53 -1.62
N PHE A 63 7.42 21.36 -1.02
CA PHE A 63 8.32 20.87 0.02
C PHE A 63 9.77 20.83 -0.47
N ALA A 64 10.01 20.28 -1.66
CA ALA A 64 11.34 20.19 -2.25
C ALA A 64 11.96 21.58 -2.44
N TRP A 65 11.19 22.53 -2.98
CA TRP A 65 11.62 23.91 -3.17
C TRP A 65 11.94 24.60 -1.84
N LEU A 66 11.10 24.44 -0.81
CA LEU A 66 11.34 25.00 0.52
C LEU A 66 12.60 24.42 1.18
N HIS A 67 12.85 23.13 1.00
CA HIS A 67 14.05 22.49 1.50
C HIS A 67 15.31 22.99 0.78
N LEU A 68 15.25 23.14 -0.54
CA LEU A 68 16.36 23.64 -1.36
C LEU A 68 16.65 25.13 -1.17
N THR A 69 15.67 25.91 -0.72
CA THR A 69 15.82 27.34 -0.39
C THR A 69 16.20 27.58 1.08
N ASP A 70 16.65 26.53 1.78
CA ASP A 70 17.05 26.58 3.20
C ASP A 70 15.99 27.21 4.12
N ARG A 71 14.71 26.87 3.90
CA ARG A 71 13.59 27.21 4.80
C ARG A 71 13.11 25.96 5.56
N PRO A 72 13.92 25.41 6.49
CA PRO A 72 13.67 24.11 7.09
C PRO A 72 12.40 24.06 7.94
N PHE A 73 12.04 25.16 8.61
CA PHE A 73 10.80 25.22 9.40
C PHE A 73 9.56 25.13 8.50
N SER A 74 9.51 25.90 7.41
CA SER A 74 8.42 25.83 6.43
C SER A 74 8.35 24.46 5.76
N ALA A 75 9.49 23.87 5.40
CA ALA A 75 9.55 22.53 4.84
C ALA A 75 9.00 21.47 5.81
N MET A 76 9.35 21.55 7.10
CA MET A 76 8.82 20.68 8.14
C MET A 76 7.30 20.80 8.26
N VAL A 77 6.77 22.02 8.27
CA VAL A 77 5.31 22.27 8.35
C VAL A 77 4.60 21.67 7.13
N VAL A 78 5.09 21.94 5.91
CA VAL A 78 4.51 21.40 4.68
C VAL A 78 4.54 19.87 4.67
N PHE A 79 5.66 19.27 5.04
CA PHE A 79 5.78 17.82 5.16
C PHE A 79 4.79 17.24 6.16
N THR A 80 4.65 17.88 7.32
CA THR A 80 3.73 17.45 8.39
C THR A 80 2.29 17.50 7.92
N VAL A 81 1.89 18.61 7.28
CA VAL A 81 0.53 18.76 6.71
C VAL A 81 0.28 17.71 5.63
N ALA A 82 1.24 17.48 4.73
CA ALA A 82 1.11 16.48 3.68
C ALA A 82 0.98 15.05 4.23
N ALA A 83 1.79 14.68 5.23
CA ALA A 83 1.76 13.38 5.87
C ALA A 83 0.49 13.16 6.71
N LEU A 84 0.02 14.18 7.44
CA LEU A 84 -1.23 14.08 8.21
C LEU A 84 -2.45 13.97 7.31
N SER A 85 -2.44 14.68 6.17
CA SER A 85 -3.54 14.62 5.20
C SER A 85 -3.76 13.18 4.71
N ASP A 86 -2.70 12.39 4.45
CA ASP A 86 -2.82 10.97 4.08
C ASP A 86 -3.55 10.10 5.11
N GLY A 87 -3.17 10.24 6.39
CA GLY A 87 -3.80 9.49 7.47
C GLY A 87 -5.27 9.84 7.64
N ILE A 88 -5.60 11.13 7.51
CA ILE A 88 -6.97 11.65 7.62
C ILE A 88 -7.81 11.17 6.43
N ASP A 89 -7.31 11.26 5.20
CA ASP A 89 -7.99 10.79 3.99
C ASP A 89 -8.25 9.29 4.04
N GLY A 90 -7.27 8.52 4.50
CA GLY A 90 -7.37 7.08 4.65
C GLY A 90 -8.43 6.65 5.67
N LEU A 91 -8.70 7.49 6.68
CA LEU A 91 -9.77 7.28 7.67
C LEU A 91 -11.13 7.72 7.12
N LEU A 92 -11.22 8.91 6.50
CA LEU A 92 -12.45 9.39 5.88
C LEU A 92 -12.92 8.45 4.76
N ALA A 93 -12.01 7.94 3.93
CA ALA A 93 -12.33 7.00 2.86
C ALA A 93 -12.89 5.66 3.38
N ARG A 94 -12.65 5.30 4.64
CA ARG A 94 -13.26 4.11 5.28
C ARG A 94 -14.63 4.43 5.89
N LEU A 95 -14.83 5.66 6.36
CA LEU A 95 -16.07 6.10 6.99
C LEU A 95 -17.15 6.47 5.97
N PHE A 96 -16.77 7.01 4.81
CA PHE A 96 -17.70 7.50 3.80
C PHE A 96 -17.97 6.51 2.66
N ASP A 97 -17.31 5.34 2.61
CA ASP A 97 -17.38 4.32 1.55
C ASP A 97 -17.21 4.85 0.10
N GLN A 98 -16.74 6.10 -0.04
CA GLN A 98 -16.52 6.77 -1.30
C GLN A 98 -15.04 6.64 -1.69
N ARG A 99 -14.67 5.47 -2.22
CA ARG A 99 -13.35 5.25 -2.81
C ARG A 99 -13.40 5.34 -4.32
N THR A 100 -12.71 6.33 -4.89
CA THR A 100 -12.52 6.41 -6.33
C THR A 100 -11.37 5.49 -6.77
N ARG A 101 -11.51 4.84 -7.93
CA ARG A 101 -10.46 3.96 -8.48
C ARG A 101 -9.16 4.71 -8.76
N LEU A 102 -9.26 5.98 -9.16
CA LEU A 102 -8.10 6.85 -9.39
C LEU A 102 -7.40 7.22 -8.07
N GLY A 103 -8.15 7.69 -7.07
CA GLY A 103 -7.60 8.03 -5.75
C GLY A 103 -6.88 6.85 -5.10
N ALA A 104 -7.44 5.64 -5.19
CA ALA A 104 -6.84 4.42 -4.63
C ALA A 104 -5.47 4.07 -5.24
N ILE A 105 -5.20 4.47 -6.48
CA ILE A 105 -3.91 4.27 -7.15
C ILE A 105 -2.98 5.45 -6.90
N LEU A 106 -3.52 6.67 -6.88
CA LEU A 106 -2.75 7.90 -6.65
C LEU A 106 -2.23 8.02 -5.21
N ASP A 107 -2.99 7.55 -4.22
CA ASP A 107 -2.60 7.62 -2.79
C ASP A 107 -1.23 6.97 -2.53
N PRO A 108 -1.00 5.68 -2.88
CA PRO A 108 0.29 5.03 -2.65
C PRO A 108 1.45 5.64 -3.47
N ILE A 109 1.14 6.25 -4.62
CA ILE A 109 2.14 6.94 -5.44
C ILE A 109 2.55 8.25 -4.77
N ALA A 110 1.58 9.05 -4.33
CA ALA A 110 1.84 10.32 -3.65
C ALA A 110 2.59 10.12 -2.33
N ASP A 111 2.20 9.13 -1.52
CA ASP A 111 2.90 8.77 -0.28
C ASP A 111 4.38 8.40 -0.55
N LYS A 112 4.61 7.51 -1.52
CA LYS A 112 5.98 7.14 -1.90
C LYS A 112 6.80 8.30 -2.42
N LEU A 113 6.21 9.19 -3.23
CA LEU A 113 6.91 10.37 -3.74
C LEU A 113 7.32 11.30 -2.60
N LEU A 114 6.41 11.57 -1.66
CA LEU A 114 6.70 12.43 -0.52
C LEU A 114 7.88 11.88 0.30
N VAL A 115 7.85 10.59 0.65
CA VAL A 115 8.92 9.95 1.43
C VAL A 115 10.22 9.87 0.65
N ALA A 116 10.18 9.44 -0.61
CA ALA A 116 11.36 9.30 -1.45
C ALA A 116 12.05 10.65 -1.67
N THR A 117 11.30 11.70 -2.04
CA THR A 117 11.82 13.06 -2.18
C THR A 117 12.43 13.56 -0.88
N SER A 118 11.77 13.32 0.26
CA SER A 118 12.28 13.73 1.57
C SER A 118 13.60 13.03 1.93
N LEU A 119 13.70 11.72 1.71
CA LEU A 119 14.93 10.96 1.94
C LEU A 119 16.08 11.45 1.04
N VAL A 120 15.82 11.65 -0.26
CA VAL A 120 16.83 12.15 -1.20
C VAL A 120 17.36 13.50 -0.77
N LEU A 121 16.47 14.46 -0.45
CA LEU A 121 16.87 15.80 -0.04
C LEU A 121 17.64 15.80 1.29
N LEU A 122 17.22 14.97 2.25
CA LEU A 122 17.91 14.85 3.53
C LEU A 122 19.29 14.17 3.40
N VAL A 123 19.46 13.25 2.46
CA VAL A 123 20.77 12.64 2.15
C VAL A 123 21.68 13.62 1.41
N VAL A 124 21.16 14.32 0.40
CA VAL A 124 21.92 15.32 -0.36
C VAL A 124 22.38 16.48 0.52
N SER A 125 21.53 16.89 1.48
CA SER A 125 21.88 17.92 2.46
C SER A 125 22.80 17.42 3.59
N GLY A 126 23.23 16.15 3.56
CA GLY A 126 24.14 15.56 4.54
C GLY A 126 23.52 15.28 5.92
N THR A 127 22.19 15.44 6.05
CA THR A 127 21.48 15.25 7.32
C THR A 127 21.29 13.77 7.65
N LEU A 128 21.01 12.97 6.61
CA LEU A 128 20.85 11.52 6.72
C LEU A 128 21.97 10.80 5.96
N PRO A 129 22.40 9.63 6.43
CA PRO A 129 23.43 8.87 5.76
C PRO A 129 22.89 8.19 4.48
N PRO A 130 23.70 8.10 3.40
CA PRO A 130 23.25 7.51 2.13
C PRO A 130 22.79 6.05 2.22
N TRP A 131 23.32 5.28 3.19
CA TRP A 131 22.92 3.88 3.38
C TRP A 131 21.44 3.73 3.70
N LEU A 132 20.82 4.71 4.39
CA LEU A 132 19.40 4.63 4.73
C LEU A 132 18.55 4.69 3.46
N PHE A 133 18.86 5.62 2.56
CA PHE A 133 18.21 5.71 1.24
C PHE A 133 18.42 4.44 0.42
N LEU A 134 19.63 3.87 0.39
CA LEU A 134 19.91 2.62 -0.30
C LEU A 134 19.08 1.45 0.24
N THR A 135 18.93 1.33 1.57
CA THR A 135 18.09 0.27 2.17
C THR A 135 16.61 0.44 1.85
N ALA A 136 16.11 1.69 1.80
CA ALA A 136 14.74 1.98 1.40
C ALA A 136 14.50 1.62 -0.06
N LEU A 137 15.44 1.97 -0.94
CA LEU A 137 15.41 1.63 -2.36
C LEU A 137 15.44 0.11 -2.59
N LEU A 138 16.29 -0.61 -1.86
CA LEU A 138 16.38 -2.07 -1.93
C LEU A 138 15.06 -2.74 -1.53
N ARG A 139 14.42 -2.26 -0.46
CA ARG A 139 13.11 -2.75 -0.02
C ARG A 139 12.06 -2.55 -1.11
N ASP A 140 12.04 -1.39 -1.74
CA ASP A 140 11.08 -1.06 -2.79
C ASP A 140 11.33 -1.88 -4.06
N ALA A 141 12.60 -2.13 -4.41
CA ALA A 141 12.96 -3.05 -5.47
C ALA A 141 12.52 -4.49 -5.16
N ALA A 142 12.66 -4.95 -3.91
CA ALA A 142 12.22 -6.29 -3.49
C ALA A 142 10.70 -6.46 -3.60
N VAL A 143 9.93 -5.47 -3.14
CA VAL A 143 8.46 -5.46 -3.27
C VAL A 143 8.03 -5.39 -4.74
N GLY A 144 8.67 -4.54 -5.54
CA GLY A 144 8.40 -4.41 -6.98
C GLY A 144 8.70 -5.69 -7.75
N SER A 145 9.83 -6.34 -7.46
CA SER A 145 10.25 -7.60 -8.08
C SER A 145 9.28 -8.73 -7.75
N LEU A 146 8.81 -8.83 -6.50
CA LEU A 146 7.79 -9.80 -6.11
C LEU A 146 6.47 -9.58 -6.86
N GLY A 147 6.03 -8.32 -6.98
CA GLY A 147 4.83 -7.97 -7.74
C GLY A 147 4.95 -8.33 -9.22
N LEU A 148 6.10 -8.05 -9.85
CA LEU A 148 6.36 -8.40 -11.24
C LEU A 148 6.39 -9.92 -11.45
N ALA A 149 7.11 -10.66 -10.60
CA ALA A 149 7.21 -12.11 -10.69
C ALA A 149 5.86 -12.81 -10.49
N SER A 150 5.03 -12.32 -9.57
CA SER A 150 3.66 -12.81 -9.37
C SER A 150 2.81 -12.65 -10.63
N ARG A 151 2.91 -11.50 -11.31
CA ARG A 151 2.21 -11.25 -12.58
C ARG A 151 2.68 -12.17 -13.70
N LEU A 152 4.00 -12.37 -13.83
CA LEU A 152 4.59 -13.23 -14.86
C LEU A 152 4.18 -14.71 -14.70
N LYS A 153 4.00 -15.18 -13.47
CA LYS A 153 3.59 -16.56 -13.18
C LYS A 153 2.07 -16.78 -13.14
N GLY A 154 1.25 -15.75 -13.39
CA GLY A 154 -0.22 -15.85 -13.35
C GLY A 154 -0.80 -16.26 -11.98
N ARG A 155 0.02 -16.30 -10.93
CA ARG A 155 -0.39 -16.60 -9.56
C ARG A 155 -0.67 -15.27 -8.87
N TRP A 156 -1.95 -14.98 -8.67
CA TRP A 156 -2.41 -13.90 -7.80
C TRP A 156 -2.11 -14.29 -6.35
N LEU A 157 -0.83 -14.23 -5.98
CA LEU A 157 -0.50 -14.18 -4.56
C LEU A 157 -0.98 -12.82 -4.10
N GLU A 158 -2.08 -12.81 -3.35
CA GLU A 158 -2.36 -11.72 -2.43
C GLU A 158 -1.14 -11.63 -1.52
N VAL A 159 -0.23 -10.73 -1.87
CA VAL A 159 0.93 -10.40 -1.06
C VAL A 159 0.38 -9.69 0.16
N GLU A 160 -0.05 -10.48 1.15
CA GLU A 160 -0.45 -9.91 2.42
C GLU A 160 0.75 -9.15 2.99
N PRO A 161 0.59 -7.83 3.23
CA PRO A 161 1.67 -7.02 3.76
C PRO A 161 2.06 -7.54 5.14
N THR A 162 3.32 -7.97 5.27
CA THR A 162 3.85 -8.44 6.55
C THR A 162 3.81 -7.30 7.57
N ARG A 163 3.55 -7.64 8.85
CA ARG A 163 3.49 -6.65 9.94
C ARG A 163 4.78 -5.82 10.03
N ILE A 164 5.92 -6.43 9.71
CA ILE A 164 7.25 -5.77 9.68
C ILE A 164 7.31 -4.61 8.68
N SER A 165 6.63 -4.72 7.54
CA SER A 165 6.61 -3.63 6.56
C SER A 165 5.87 -2.41 7.04
N LYS A 166 4.86 -2.57 7.91
CA LYS A 166 4.15 -1.43 8.53
C LYS A 166 5.05 -0.71 9.51
N TYR A 167 5.79 -1.46 10.34
CA TYR A 167 6.77 -0.90 11.26
C TYR A 167 7.89 -0.18 10.51
N ALA A 168 8.41 -0.76 9.42
CA ALA A 168 9.43 -0.13 8.61
C ALA A 168 8.99 1.25 8.09
N THR A 169 7.78 1.36 7.53
CA THR A 169 7.27 2.65 7.04
C THR A 169 7.09 3.66 8.16
N PHE A 170 6.57 3.23 9.32
CA PHE A 170 6.42 4.11 10.49
C PHE A 170 7.77 4.65 10.96
N THR A 171 8.79 3.81 11.08
CA THR A 171 10.12 4.23 11.53
C THR A 171 10.81 5.13 10.52
N VAL A 172 10.63 4.88 9.21
CA VAL A 172 11.14 5.78 8.16
C VAL A 172 10.47 7.15 8.27
N MET A 173 9.15 7.19 8.43
CA MET A 173 8.42 8.45 8.55
C MET A 173 8.83 9.24 9.79
N ALA A 174 9.03 8.56 10.93
CA ALA A 174 9.57 9.15 12.14
C ALA A 174 11.01 9.68 11.94
N THR A 175 11.85 8.94 11.20
CA THR A 175 13.22 9.36 10.88
C THR A 175 13.22 10.65 10.06
N VAL A 176 12.40 10.72 9.02
CA VAL A 176 12.27 11.92 8.17
C VAL A 176 11.76 13.11 8.98
N PHE A 177 10.74 12.90 9.80
CA PHE A 177 10.18 13.95 10.66
C PHE A 177 11.22 14.50 11.64
N LEU A 178 11.95 13.63 12.35
CA LEU A 178 13.02 14.03 13.27
C LEU A 178 14.17 14.74 12.55
N ALA A 179 14.55 14.27 11.35
CA ALA A 179 15.60 14.90 10.56
C ALA A 179 15.21 16.32 10.09
N LEU A 180 13.95 16.51 9.69
CA LEU A 180 13.42 17.83 9.36
C LEU A 180 13.35 18.74 10.59
N GLY A 181 12.92 18.21 11.74
CA GLY A 181 12.91 18.94 13.02
C GLY A 181 14.30 19.41 13.44
N TYR A 182 15.30 18.54 13.32
CA TYR A 182 16.70 18.89 13.57
C TYR A 182 17.18 20.03 12.66
N ARG A 183 16.90 19.97 11.35
CA ARG A 183 17.22 21.08 10.43
C ARG A 183 16.45 22.36 10.74
N ALA A 184 15.22 22.25 11.24
CA ALA A 184 14.40 23.39 11.63
C ALA A 184 14.85 24.03 12.95
N GLY A 185 15.88 23.50 13.61
CA GLY A 185 16.37 23.98 14.91
C GLY A 185 15.48 23.55 16.08
N VAL A 186 14.55 22.61 15.87
CA VAL A 186 13.65 22.11 16.91
C VAL A 186 14.37 21.03 17.73
N GLY A 187 14.52 21.26 19.03
CA GLY A 187 15.09 20.30 20.00
C GLY A 187 16.60 20.34 20.19
N GLY A 188 17.33 21.15 19.40
CA GLY A 188 18.77 21.37 19.59
C GLY A 188 19.65 20.13 19.32
N PRO A 189 20.94 20.17 19.73
CA PRO A 189 21.90 19.09 19.47
C PRO A 189 21.57 17.79 20.20
N GLU A 190 20.76 17.83 21.26
CA GLU A 190 20.31 16.66 22.02
C GLU A 190 19.48 15.68 21.18
N VAL A 191 18.90 16.13 20.06
CA VAL A 191 18.10 15.27 19.16
C VAL A 191 18.96 14.35 18.29
N VAL A 192 20.23 14.70 18.06
CA VAL A 192 21.15 13.95 17.19
C VAL A 192 21.29 12.46 17.56
N PRO A 193 21.50 12.07 18.83
CA PRO A 193 21.56 10.64 19.20
C PRO A 193 20.25 9.91 18.91
N TYR A 194 19.10 10.53 19.21
CA TYR A 194 17.79 9.94 18.92
C TYR A 194 17.57 9.74 17.42
N LEU A 195 17.93 10.74 16.60
CA LEU A 195 17.85 10.64 15.16
C LEU A 195 18.68 9.46 14.63
N ARG A 196 19.91 9.27 15.13
CA ARG A 196 20.76 8.14 14.74
C ARG A 196 20.16 6.80 15.13
N VAL A 197 19.66 6.68 16.36
CA VAL A 197 19.02 5.43 16.84
C VAL A 197 17.80 5.10 15.98
N VAL A 198 16.91 6.07 15.74
CA VAL A 198 15.69 5.85 14.94
C VAL A 198 16.05 5.51 13.49
N ALA A 199 17.07 6.15 12.90
CA ALA A 199 17.55 5.82 11.56
C ALA A 199 18.13 4.40 11.47
N ILE A 200 18.87 3.95 12.48
CA ILE A 200 19.41 2.57 12.53
C ILE A 200 18.26 1.56 12.62
N VAL A 201 17.30 1.81 13.52
CA VAL A 201 16.10 0.95 13.65
C VAL A 201 15.33 0.93 12.33
N ALA A 202 15.19 2.07 11.64
CA ALA A 202 14.55 2.14 10.33
C ALA A 202 15.25 1.24 9.30
N ALA A 203 16.58 1.30 9.20
CA ALA A 203 17.33 0.42 8.30
C ALA A 203 17.20 -1.06 8.69
N GLN A 204 17.25 -1.40 9.97
CA GLN A 204 17.05 -2.78 10.40
C GLN A 204 15.67 -3.30 9.97
N CYS A 205 14.61 -2.52 10.20
CA CYS A 205 13.27 -2.87 9.73
C CYS A 205 13.20 -3.02 8.20
N LEU A 206 13.85 -2.11 7.45
CA LEU A 206 13.90 -2.16 5.98
C LEU A 206 14.66 -3.38 5.47
N LEU A 207 15.77 -3.74 6.10
CA LEU A 207 16.56 -4.92 5.76
C LEU A 207 15.78 -6.21 6.04
N VAL A 208 15.16 -6.33 7.21
CA VAL A 208 14.33 -7.49 7.55
C VAL A 208 13.15 -7.61 6.58
N ALA A 209 12.47 -6.50 6.26
CA ALA A 209 11.41 -6.49 5.26
C ALA A 209 11.92 -6.95 3.89
N SER A 210 13.05 -6.42 3.43
CA SER A 210 13.68 -6.77 2.15
C SER A 210 14.00 -8.26 2.06
N LEU A 211 14.57 -8.85 3.12
CA LEU A 211 14.87 -10.28 3.20
C LEU A 211 13.60 -11.14 3.15
N GLN A 212 12.54 -10.72 3.85
CA GLN A 212 11.26 -11.45 3.81
C GLN A 212 10.63 -11.46 2.42
N TYR A 213 10.62 -10.32 1.74
CA TYR A 213 10.11 -10.25 0.37
C TYR A 213 11.01 -11.00 -0.61
N GLY A 214 12.34 -10.94 -0.43
CA GLY A 214 13.30 -11.71 -1.22
C GLY A 214 13.12 -13.22 -1.08
N HIS A 215 12.92 -13.72 0.14
CA HIS A 215 12.66 -15.14 0.37
C HIS A 215 11.35 -15.61 -0.26
N ARG A 216 10.28 -14.80 -0.17
CA ARG A 216 9.00 -15.07 -0.85
C ARG A 216 9.16 -15.10 -2.37
N LEU A 217 9.96 -14.18 -2.93
CA LEU A 217 10.26 -14.14 -4.36
C LEU A 217 11.01 -15.39 -4.80
N PHE A 218 12.03 -15.83 -4.05
CA PHE A 218 12.79 -17.03 -4.39
C PHE A 218 11.93 -18.30 -4.33
N GLY A 219 11.08 -18.42 -3.31
CA GLY A 219 10.09 -19.50 -3.21
C GLY A 219 9.13 -19.52 -4.40
N LEU A 220 8.69 -18.35 -4.87
CA LEU A 220 7.87 -18.25 -6.08
C LEU A 220 8.63 -18.66 -7.33
N LEU A 221 9.87 -18.22 -7.52
CA LEU A 221 10.66 -18.56 -8.70
C LEU A 221 10.95 -20.06 -8.81
N ARG A 222 11.11 -20.74 -7.67
CA ARG A 222 11.38 -22.17 -7.60
C ARG A 222 10.13 -23.07 -7.76
N ALA A 223 8.93 -22.55 -7.50
CA ALA A 223 7.66 -23.26 -7.66
C ALA A 223 7.08 -23.15 -9.08
#